data_AF-A0A9X9MEP4-F1
#
_entry.id   AF-A0A9X9MEP4-F1
#
_cell.length_a   1.000
_cell.length_b   1.000
_cell.length_c   1.000
_cell.angle_alpha   90.00
_cell.angle_beta   90.00
_cell.angle_gamma   90.00
#
_symmetry.space_group_name_H-M   'P 1'
#
loop_
_entity.id
_entity.type
_entity.pdbx_description
1 polymer ?
#
loop_
_entity_poly.entity_id
_entity_poly.type
_entity_poly.pdbx_seq_one_letter_code
_entity_poly.pdbx_strand_id
1 'polypeptide(L)'
;MLLNDDPKKDDKSLLAGTMKFMALERLQFTVTYKMTIQCTYRHDLESFFYVFLLGCIEFEGEDDAAEVIELHKWSSNNIDLNYGTKLLEVETQGIVDVRALHFV
;
A
#
# COMPACT_ATOMS: atom_id res chain seq x y z
N MET A 1 -26.71 -21.35 -42.18
CA MET A 1 -25.25 -21.25 -42.13
C MET A 1 -24.90 -20.62 -40.80
N LEU A 2 -24.14 -21.35 -39.98
CA LEU A 2 -23.71 -20.96 -38.64
C LEU A 2 -22.70 -19.82 -38.72
N LEU A 3 -22.96 -18.72 -38.00
CA LEU A 3 -21.91 -17.95 -37.36
C LEU A 3 -22.32 -17.83 -35.89
N ASN A 4 -21.96 -18.88 -35.15
CA ASN A 4 -21.79 -18.75 -33.71
C ASN A 4 -20.61 -17.79 -33.54
N ASP A 5 -20.91 -16.51 -33.30
CA ASP A 5 -19.94 -15.62 -32.68
C ASP A 5 -19.79 -16.10 -31.24
N ASP A 6 -18.89 -17.07 -31.10
CA ASP A 6 -18.32 -17.50 -29.85
C ASP A 6 -17.87 -16.23 -29.11
N PRO A 7 -18.40 -15.91 -27.92
CA PRO A 7 -17.82 -14.84 -27.13
C PRO A 7 -16.45 -15.33 -26.67
N LYS A 8 -15.43 -15.14 -27.50
CA LYS A 8 -14.03 -15.10 -27.08
C LYS A 8 -13.90 -13.95 -26.08
N LYS A 9 -14.25 -14.23 -24.84
CA LYS A 9 -13.88 -13.46 -23.66
C LYS A 9 -13.02 -14.36 -22.78
N ASP A 10 -11.98 -14.91 -23.39
CA ASP A 10 -10.81 -15.37 -22.66
C ASP A 10 -9.87 -14.15 -22.45
N ASP A 11 -10.45 -13.01 -22.03
CA ASP A 11 -9.70 -11.98 -21.31
C ASP A 11 -9.51 -12.52 -19.90
N LYS A 12 -8.66 -13.54 -19.78
CA LYS A 12 -7.79 -13.69 -18.61
C LYS A 12 -6.91 -12.45 -18.60
N SER A 13 -7.50 -11.33 -18.22
CA SER A 13 -6.81 -10.22 -17.58
C SER A 13 -6.04 -10.90 -16.45
N LEU A 14 -4.78 -11.19 -16.72
CA LEU A 14 -3.89 -11.81 -15.77
C LEU A 14 -4.00 -10.96 -14.50
N LEU A 15 -4.29 -11.62 -13.38
CA LEU A 15 -4.33 -10.98 -12.07
C LEU A 15 -2.99 -10.28 -11.84
N ALA A 16 -2.91 -9.01 -12.22
CA ALA A 16 -1.68 -8.25 -12.23
C ALA A 16 -1.48 -7.62 -10.85
N GLY A 17 -0.23 -7.67 -10.38
CA GLY A 17 0.20 -7.20 -9.07
C GLY A 17 0.74 -8.32 -8.18
N THR A 18 1.46 -7.92 -7.13
CA THR A 18 2.01 -8.85 -6.13
C THR A 18 0.90 -9.30 -5.19
N MET A 19 0.54 -10.60 -5.22
CA MET A 19 -0.58 -11.14 -4.42
C MET A 19 -0.48 -10.82 -2.92
N LYS A 20 0.74 -10.75 -2.35
CA LYS A 20 0.98 -10.38 -0.94
C LYS A 20 0.35 -9.04 -0.56
N PHE A 21 0.30 -8.10 -1.50
CA PHE A 21 -0.19 -6.74 -1.27
C PHE A 21 -1.50 -6.46 -2.01
N MET A 22 -2.12 -7.48 -2.60
CA MET A 22 -3.32 -7.28 -3.39
C MET A 22 -4.54 -7.09 -2.49
N ALA A 23 -5.36 -6.08 -2.81
CA ALA A 23 -6.63 -5.86 -2.13
C ALA A 23 -7.50 -7.13 -2.10
N LEU A 24 -8.13 -7.38 -0.95
CA LEU A 24 -8.85 -8.60 -0.64
C LEU A 24 -9.99 -8.86 -1.61
N GLU A 25 -10.72 -7.82 -2.00
CA GLU A 25 -11.83 -7.91 -2.95
C GLU A 25 -11.37 -8.44 -4.32
N ARG A 26 -10.17 -8.06 -4.79
CA ARG A 26 -9.59 -8.57 -6.04
C ARG A 26 -9.25 -10.05 -5.95
N LEU A 27 -8.68 -10.48 -4.83
CA LEU A 27 -8.36 -11.89 -4.58
C LEU A 27 -9.64 -12.72 -4.49
N GLN A 28 -10.63 -12.25 -3.73
CA GLN A 28 -11.92 -12.92 -3.57
C GLN A 28 -12.62 -13.09 -4.92
N PHE A 29 -12.70 -12.02 -5.72
CA PHE A 29 -13.37 -12.09 -7.01
C PHE A 29 -12.68 -13.06 -7.99
N THR A 30 -11.34 -13.11 -7.95
CA THR A 30 -10.56 -14.04 -8.77
C THR A 30 -10.78 -15.49 -8.34
N VAL A 31 -10.83 -15.75 -7.03
CA VAL A 31 -11.06 -17.11 -6.50
C VAL A 31 -12.50 -17.57 -6.79
N THR A 32 -13.48 -16.70 -6.58
CA THR A 32 -14.92 -17.01 -6.68
C THR A 32 -15.41 -17.05 -8.12
N TYR A 33 -15.06 -16.05 -8.94
CA TYR A 33 -15.65 -15.86 -10.28
C TYR A 33 -14.67 -16.15 -11.42
N LYS A 34 -13.39 -16.43 -11.13
CA LYS A 34 -12.33 -16.63 -12.15
C LYS A 34 -12.17 -15.44 -13.11
N MET A 35 -12.53 -14.24 -12.64
CA MET A 35 -12.47 -12.99 -13.37
C MET A 35 -11.70 -11.96 -12.55
N THR A 36 -11.17 -10.92 -13.19
CA THR A 36 -10.67 -9.74 -12.47
C THR A 36 -11.72 -8.64 -12.44
N ILE A 37 -11.69 -7.85 -11.38
CA ILE A 37 -12.48 -6.62 -11.26
C ILE A 37 -11.68 -5.40 -11.72
N GLN A 38 -12.40 -4.34 -12.05
CA GLN A 38 -11.82 -3.04 -12.34
C GLN A 38 -11.02 -2.53 -11.12
N CYS A 39 -9.79 -2.06 -11.34
CA CYS A 39 -9.02 -1.40 -10.31
C CYS A 39 -9.62 -0.02 -9.98
N THR A 40 -9.66 0.31 -8.69
CA THR A 40 -10.16 1.59 -8.17
C THR A 40 -9.13 2.11 -7.16
N TYR A 41 -9.17 3.40 -6.86
CA TYR A 41 -8.28 4.00 -5.86
C TYR A 41 -8.36 3.29 -4.48
N ARG A 42 -9.50 2.67 -4.15
CA ARG A 42 -9.65 1.89 -2.90
C ARG A 42 -8.71 0.70 -2.88
N HIS A 43 -8.55 0.00 -4.01
CA HIS A 43 -7.62 -1.12 -4.11
C HIS A 43 -6.17 -0.66 -3.95
N ASP A 44 -5.83 0.50 -4.51
CA ASP A 44 -4.49 1.08 -4.39
C ASP A 44 -4.18 1.49 -2.96
N LEU A 45 -5.13 2.11 -2.26
CA LEU A 45 -5.00 2.47 -0.84
C LEU A 45 -4.85 1.23 0.05
N GLU A 46 -5.64 0.19 -0.17
CA GLU A 46 -5.53 -1.07 0.58
C GLU A 46 -4.17 -1.74 0.34
N SER A 47 -3.72 -1.76 -0.91
CA SER A 47 -2.40 -2.30 -1.27
C SER A 47 -1.26 -1.48 -0.64
N PHE A 48 -1.38 -0.15 -0.64
CA PHE A 48 -0.47 0.76 0.05
C PHE A 48 -0.40 0.47 1.55
N PHE A 49 -1.55 0.27 2.20
CA PHE A 49 -1.58 -0.10 3.63
C PHE A 49 -0.84 -1.41 3.90
N TYR A 50 -0.96 -2.42 3.05
CA TYR A 50 -0.23 -3.69 3.23
C TYR A 50 1.29 -3.53 3.05
N VAL A 51 1.74 -2.71 2.09
CA VAL A 51 3.17 -2.40 1.92
C VAL A 51 3.67 -1.59 3.12
N PHE A 52 2.93 -0.57 3.53
CA PHE A 52 3.28 0.29 4.68
C PHE A 52 3.41 -0.53 5.97
N LEU A 53 2.43 -1.37 6.28
CA LEU A 53 2.47 -2.22 7.48
C LEU A 53 3.66 -3.20 7.44
N LEU A 54 3.95 -3.78 6.28
CA LEU A 54 5.12 -4.64 6.14
C LEU A 54 6.41 -3.86 6.39
N GLY A 55 6.50 -2.65 5.83
CA GLY A 55 7.61 -1.74 6.08
C GLY A 55 7.79 -1.48 7.58
N CYS A 56 6.73 -1.12 8.31
CA CYS A 56 6.81 -0.92 9.76
C CYS A 56 7.31 -2.17 10.50
N ILE A 57 6.77 -3.35 10.19
CA ILE A 57 7.15 -4.59 10.89
C ILE A 57 8.58 -5.03 10.55
N GLU A 58 9.01 -4.89 9.29
CA GLU A 58 10.33 -5.34 8.83
C GLU A 58 11.45 -4.32 9.11
N PHE A 59 11.14 -3.02 9.21
CA PHE A 59 12.13 -1.96 9.51
C PHE A 59 12.28 -1.63 10.99
N GLU A 60 11.39 -2.09 11.89
CA GLU A 60 11.58 -2.01 13.36
C GLU A 60 12.68 -2.98 13.87
N GLY A 61 13.78 -3.12 13.11
CA GLY A 61 14.91 -3.99 13.40
C GLY A 61 16.09 -3.25 14.03
N GLU A 62 16.31 -3.54 15.33
CA GLU A 62 17.57 -3.49 16.10
C GLU A 62 18.08 -2.18 16.73
N ASP A 63 17.39 -1.02 16.63
CA ASP A 63 17.80 0.21 17.35
C ASP A 63 16.66 0.87 18.16
N ASP A 64 16.10 0.08 19.09
CA ASP A 64 14.84 0.25 19.83
C ASP A 64 14.71 1.46 20.80
N ALA A 65 15.60 2.46 20.74
CA ALA A 65 15.51 3.61 21.64
C ALA A 65 15.10 4.92 20.95
N ALA A 66 15.59 5.19 19.73
CA ALA A 66 15.38 6.48 19.08
C ALA A 66 14.03 6.56 18.35
N GLU A 67 13.64 5.51 17.64
CA GLU A 67 12.39 5.48 16.85
C GLU A 67 11.13 5.47 17.74
N VAL A 68 11.18 4.76 18.87
CA VAL A 68 10.11 4.75 19.89
C VAL A 68 9.90 6.15 20.47
N ILE A 69 10.97 6.94 20.61
CA ILE A 69 10.90 8.31 21.12
C ILE A 69 10.23 9.25 20.12
N GLU A 70 10.50 9.13 18.82
CA GLU A 70 9.89 9.98 17.79
C GLU A 70 8.40 9.68 17.60
N LEU A 71 8.01 8.40 17.56
CA LEU A 71 6.58 8.04 17.50
C LEU A 71 5.83 8.52 18.75
N HIS A 72 6.45 8.47 19.93
CA HIS A 72 5.85 8.99 21.16
C HIS A 72 5.68 10.52 21.14
N LYS A 73 6.62 11.26 20.53
CA LYS A 73 6.45 12.71 20.32
C LYS A 73 5.29 13.00 19.38
N TRP A 74 5.20 12.26 18.27
CA TRP A 74 4.15 12.41 17.24
C TRP A 74 2.76 12.00 17.73
N SER A 75 2.68 11.14 18.74
CA SER A 75 1.44 10.70 19.39
C SER A 75 1.10 11.50 20.65
N SER A 76 1.86 12.54 20.97
CA SER A 76 1.52 13.44 22.06
C SER A 76 0.26 14.25 21.73
N ASN A 77 -0.53 14.63 22.75
CA ASN A 77 -1.68 15.52 22.56
C ASN A 77 -1.30 17.02 22.43
N ASN A 78 -0.02 17.34 22.23
CA ASN A 78 0.46 18.71 22.09
C ASN A 78 0.52 19.11 20.61
N ILE A 79 -0.45 19.88 20.14
CA ILE A 79 -0.60 20.26 18.72
C ILE A 79 0.59 21.07 18.22
N ASP A 80 1.07 22.04 19.00
CA ASP A 80 2.16 22.93 18.60
C ASP A 80 3.48 22.17 18.46
N LEU A 81 3.75 21.26 19.42
CA LEU A 81 4.93 20.39 19.37
C LEU A 81 4.88 19.46 18.17
N ASN A 82 3.73 18.83 17.91
CA ASN A 82 3.56 17.94 16.75
C ASN A 82 3.75 18.67 15.43
N TYR A 83 3.15 19.86 15.29
CA TYR A 83 3.26 20.65 14.06
C TYR A 83 4.70 21.11 13.82
N GLY A 84 5.37 21.66 14.85
CA GLY A 84 6.73 22.16 14.74
C GLY A 84 7.73 21.05 14.40
N THR A 85 7.67 19.91 15.09
CA THR A 85 8.57 18.78 14.83
C THR A 85 8.37 18.22 13.43
N LYS A 86 7.13 18.01 12.99
CA LYS A 86 6.83 17.51 11.64
C LYS A 86 7.27 18.48 10.55
N LEU A 87 7.07 19.78 10.73
CA LEU A 87 7.50 20.79 9.78
C LEU A 87 9.03 20.79 9.65
N LEU A 88 9.75 20.74 10.78
CA LEU A 88 11.20 20.67 10.79
C LEU A 88 11.73 19.43 10.08
N GLU A 89 11.14 18.25 10.31
CA GLU A 89 11.53 17.01 9.61
C GLU A 89 11.29 17.11 8.10
N VAL A 90 10.15 17.65 7.67
CA VAL A 90 9.85 17.88 6.24
C VAL A 90 10.87 18.83 5.62
N GLU A 91 11.26 19.90 6.32
CA GLU A 91 12.20 20.90 5.84
C GLU A 91 13.67 20.45 5.90
N THR A 92 14.05 19.62 6.88
CA THR A 92 15.45 19.20 7.13
C THR A 92 15.81 17.87 6.46
N GLN A 93 14.88 16.91 6.38
CA GLN A 93 15.09 15.61 5.73
C GLN A 93 14.50 15.53 4.32
N GLY A 94 13.84 16.59 3.85
CA GLY A 94 13.42 16.75 2.46
C GLY A 94 12.78 15.50 1.86
N ILE A 95 11.83 14.86 2.54
CA ILE A 95 11.16 13.60 2.12
C ILE A 95 12.11 12.69 1.31
N VAL A 96 13.28 12.37 1.86
CA VAL A 96 14.12 11.32 1.27
C VAL A 96 13.69 9.98 1.83
N ASP A 97 12.46 9.57 1.52
CA ASP A 97 12.13 8.16 1.42
C ASP A 97 11.12 7.87 0.29
N VAL A 98 11.53 8.25 -0.92
CA VAL A 98 11.00 7.66 -2.15
C VAL A 98 11.65 6.29 -2.45
N ARG A 99 12.49 5.76 -1.56
CA ARG A 99 13.08 4.42 -1.72
C ARG A 99 12.10 3.33 -1.31
N ALA A 100 11.18 3.59 -0.38
CA ALA A 100 10.05 2.72 -0.09
C ALA A 100 9.03 2.62 -1.26
N LEU A 101 8.99 3.60 -2.16
CA LEU A 101 8.06 3.67 -3.30
C LEU A 101 8.65 3.17 -4.63
N HIS A 102 9.90 2.73 -4.66
CA HIS A 102 10.54 2.22 -5.88
C HIS A 102 10.15 0.77 -6.25
N PHE A 103 9.14 0.19 -5.58
CA PHE A 103 8.69 -1.19 -5.77
C PHE A 103 7.18 -1.33 -6.07
N VAL A 104 6.58 -0.33 -6.73
CA VAL A 104 5.29 -0.51 -7.40
C VAL A 104 5.42 -0.16 -8.87
#